data_AF-A0A9D9GN34-F1
#
_entry.id   AF-A0A9D9GN34-F1
#
_cell.length_a   1.000
_cell.length_b   1.000
_cell.length_c   1.000
_cell.angle_alpha   90.00
_cell.angle_beta   90.00
_cell.angle_gamma   90.00
#
_symmetry.space_group_name_H-M   'P 1'
#
loop_
_entity.id
_entity.type
_entity.pdbx_description
1 polymer ?
#
loop_
_entity_poly.entity_id
_entity_poly.type
_entity_poly.pdbx_seq_one_letter_code
_entity_poly.pdbx_strand_id
1 'polypeptide(L)' 'MDDILKKYGDIISLPHHRSKTHPPMSRADRAAQFAPFAALTGYGDLIHETAERKAHEEDATR' A
#
# COMPACT_ATOMS: atom_id res chain seq x y z
N MET A 1 -16.30 -20.87 -3.15
CA MET A 1 -16.77 -20.06 -2.01
C MET A 1 -17.24 -20.93 -0.85
N ASP A 2 -17.80 -22.12 -1.12
CA ASP A 2 -18.24 -23.05 -0.06
C ASP A 2 -17.13 -23.52 0.89
N ASP A 3 -15.89 -23.69 0.39
CA ASP A 3 -14.74 -24.07 1.25
C ASP A 3 -14.37 -22.99 2.28
N ILE A 4 -14.58 -21.70 1.95
CA ILE A 4 -14.33 -20.57 2.85
C ILE A 4 -15.40 -20.53 3.95
N LEU A 5 -16.68 -20.69 3.59
CA LEU A 5 -17.77 -20.77 4.56
C LEU A 5 -17.65 -22.00 5.48
N LYS A 6 -17.14 -23.13 4.98
CA LYS A 6 -16.96 -24.34 5.79
C LYS A 6 -15.84 -24.19 6.83
N LYS A 7 -14.79 -23.42 6.54
CA LYS A 7 -13.63 -23.24 7.44
C LYS A 7 -13.77 -22.07 8.41
N TYR A 8 -14.46 -21.00 8.00
CA TYR A 8 -14.50 -19.74 8.74
C TYR A 8 -15.91 -19.17 8.90
N GLY A 9 -16.96 -19.92 8.55
CA GLY A 9 -18.35 -19.45 8.59
C GLY A 9 -18.82 -19.03 9.97
N ASP A 10 -18.21 -19.57 11.03
CA ASP A 10 -18.44 -19.23 12.42
C ASP A 10 -17.86 -17.87 12.84
N ILE A 11 -16.85 -17.36 12.12
CA ILE A 11 -16.17 -16.10 12.46
C ILE A 11 -16.32 -14.99 11.41
N ILE A 12 -16.63 -15.32 10.15
CA ILE A 12 -16.58 -14.37 9.03
C ILE A 12 -17.59 -13.22 9.14
N SER A 13 -18.72 -13.46 9.81
CA SER A 13 -19.78 -12.46 10.02
C SER A 13 -19.71 -11.77 11.39
N LEU A 14 -18.70 -12.08 12.21
CA LEU A 14 -18.56 -11.45 13.53
C LEU A 14 -18.26 -9.95 13.38
N PRO A 15 -18.78 -9.11 14.30
CA PRO A 15 -18.47 -7.70 14.31
C PRO A 15 -16.97 -7.51 14.47
N HIS A 16 -16.41 -6.56 13.72
CA HIS A 16 -15.00 -6.23 13.81
C HIS A 16 -14.66 -5.78 15.23
N HIS A 17 -13.71 -6.46 15.86
CA HIS A 17 -13.23 -6.10 17.18
C HIS A 17 -12.63 -4.70 17.17
N ARG A 18 -13.09 -3.84 18.08
CA ARG A 18 -12.45 -2.57 18.38
C ARG A 18 -11.94 -2.59 19.82
N SER A 19 -10.65 -2.30 19.98
CA SER A 19 -10.04 -2.19 21.30
C SER A 19 -10.71 -1.05 22.08
N LYS A 20 -11.01 -1.31 23.37
CA LYS A 20 -11.56 -0.32 24.30
C LYS A 20 -10.49 0.64 24.82
N THR A 21 -9.24 0.19 24.85
CA THR A 21 -8.11 0.91 25.47
C THR A 21 -7.26 1.63 24.43
N HIS A 22 -7.10 1.03 23.25
CA HIS A 22 -6.26 1.56 22.18
C HIS A 22 -7.12 1.87 20.96
N PRO A 23 -7.71 3.08 20.87
CA PRO A 23 -8.54 3.45 19.74
C PRO A 23 -7.73 3.40 18.43
N PRO A 24 -8.33 2.97 17.31
CA PRO A 24 -7.66 2.96 16.02
C PRO A 24 -7.35 4.39 15.56
N MET A 25 -6.17 4.55 14.99
CA MET A 25 -5.71 5.82 14.42
C MET A 25 -6.57 6.22 13.19
N SER A 26 -6.83 7.52 13.04
CA SER A 26 -7.56 8.03 11.88
C SER A 26 -6.82 7.72 10.57
N ARG A 27 -7.50 7.83 9.41
CA ARG A 27 -6.82 7.62 8.11
C ARG A 27 -5.73 8.67 7.86
N ALA A 28 -5.97 9.91 8.28
CA ALA A 28 -5.03 11.02 8.12
C ALA A 28 -3.79 10.84 9.00
N ASP A 29 -3.98 10.49 10.27
CA ASP A 29 -2.87 10.24 11.20
C ASP A 29 -2.04 9.03 10.76
N ARG A 30 -2.69 7.99 10.19
CA ARG A 30 -1.98 6.88 9.54
C ARG A 30 -1.13 7.33 8.36
N ALA A 31 -1.64 8.24 7.52
CA ALA A 31 -0.88 8.78 6.40
C ALA A 31 0.31 9.64 6.86
N ALA A 32 0.17 10.37 7.97
CA ALA A 32 1.22 11.20 8.53
C ALA A 32 2.46 10.39 8.99
N GLN A 33 2.31 9.11 9.33
CA GLN A 33 3.47 8.23 9.60
C GLN A 33 4.40 8.09 8.38
N PHE A 34 3.86 8.25 7.17
CA PHE A 34 4.59 8.23 5.91
C PHE A 34 5.02 9.63 5.46
N ALA A 35 4.77 10.69 6.24
CA ALA A 35 5.20 12.04 5.94
C ALA A 35 6.73 12.21 5.76
N PRO A 36 7.62 11.43 6.42
CA PRO A 36 9.06 11.50 6.14
C PRO A 36 9.44 11.18 4.68
N PHE A 37 8.58 10.47 3.96
CA PHE A 37 8.75 10.19 2.53
C PHE A 37 8.04 11.21 1.64
N ALA A 38 7.36 12.22 2.20
CA ALA A 38 6.72 13.26 1.42
C ALA A 38 7.72 14.18 0.69
N ALA A 39 8.98 14.24 1.12
CA ALA A 39 10.02 14.97 0.40
C ALA A 39 10.42 14.31 -0.93
N LEU A 40 10.05 13.03 -1.14
CA LEU A 40 10.15 12.34 -2.43
C LEU A 40 8.98 12.71 -3.37
N THR A 41 8.26 13.81 -3.14
CA THR A 41 7.31 14.39 -4.12
C THR A 41 7.97 14.82 -5.44
N GLY A 42 9.28 14.64 -5.61
CA GLY A 42 10.02 14.67 -6.89
C GLY A 42 10.67 13.34 -7.31
N TYR A 43 10.50 12.25 -6.56
CA TYR A 43 11.01 10.92 -6.94
C TYR A 43 10.22 10.31 -8.10
N GLY A 44 8.96 10.73 -8.29
CA GLY A 44 8.18 10.37 -9.48
C GLY A 44 8.91 10.75 -10.77
N ASP A 45 9.48 11.95 -10.82
CA ASP A 45 10.24 12.44 -11.97
C ASP A 45 11.54 11.65 -12.17
N LEU A 46 12.23 11.30 -11.07
CA LEU A 46 13.43 10.45 -11.13
C LEU A 46 13.12 9.03 -11.60
N ILE A 47 12.00 8.43 -11.17
CA ILE A 47 11.55 7.14 -11.67
C ILE A 47 11.28 7.23 -13.18
N HIS A 48 10.58 8.28 -13.62
CA HIS A 48 10.27 8.50 -15.03
C HIS A 48 11.54 8.65 -15.88
N GLU A 49 12.47 9.51 -15.46
CA GLU A 49 13.75 9.74 -16.16
C GLU A 49 14.59 8.45 -16.22
N THR A 50 14.60 7.66 -15.14
CA THR A 50 15.35 6.39 -15.11
C THR A 50 14.72 5.34 -16.03
N ALA A 51 13.39 5.31 -16.15
CA ALA A 51 12.68 4.43 -17.06
C ALA A 51 12.94 4.77 -18.53
N GLU A 52 12.94 6.06 -18.89
CA GLU A 52 13.31 6.52 -20.23
C GLU A 52 14.74 6.15 -20.60
N ARG A 53 15.70 6.37 -19.68
CA ARG A 53 17.10 6.01 -19.89
C ARG A 53 17.29 4.51 -20.13
N LYS A 54 16.60 3.68 -19.36
CA LYS A 54 16.58 2.21 -19.53
C LYS A 54 16.02 1.81 -20.89
N ALA A 55 14.91 2.40 -21.32
CA ALA A 55 14.32 2.13 -22.63
C ALA A 55 15.27 2.50 -23.78
N HIS A 56 15.96 3.64 -23.68
CA HIS A 56 16.97 4.04 -24.67
C HIS A 56 18.20 3.12 -24.69
N GLU A 57 18.61 2.58 -23.53
CA GLU A 57 19.73 1.63 -23.42
C GLU A 57 19.38 0.27 -24.04
N GLU A 58 18.12 -0.17 -23.89
CA GLU A 58 17.57 -1.38 -24.49
C GLU A 58 17.41 -1.29 -26.01
N ASP A 59 17.03 -0.11 -26.54
CA ASP A 59 16.94 0.13 -27.99
C ASP A 59 18.33 0.27 -28.65
N ALA A 60 19.34 0.79 -27.94
CA ALA A 60 20.71 0.93 -28.45
C ALA A 60 21.48 -0.41 -28.50
N THR A 61 21.01 -1.42 -27.78
CA THR A 61 21.60 -2.77 -27.74
C THR A 61 20.88 -3.78 -28.64
N ARG A 62 19.91 -3.31 -29.44
CA ARG A 62 19.15 -4.08 -30.41
C ARG A 62 19.62 -3.81 -31.85
#